data_AF-A0A066Z928-F1
#
_entry.id   AF-A0A066Z928-F1
#
_cell.length_a   1.000
_cell.length_b   1.000
_cell.length_c   1.000
_cell.angle_alpha   90.00
_cell.angle_beta   90.00
_cell.angle_gamma   90.00
#
_symmetry.space_group_name_H-M   'P 1'
#
loop_
_entity.id
_entity.type
_entity.pdbx_description
1 polymer ?
#
loop_
_entity_poly.entity_id
_entity_poly.type
_entity_poly.pdbx_seq_one_letter_code
_entity_poly.pdbx_strand_id
1 'polypeptide(L)'
;MLLRRLPRLRDKAVDVRDAFGGTFHIAESYRELESAYRAASEGRLPSPAPSEIYCHSLADRSILGAGVPVGFHTLTLFGLQLPARLFAGDREGVRQAALEGVLAALDGVLAEPLADCLAVDGDGRPCLEVRSPLDLEAELRLPGGNIFHRDLAFPFRADEGVGRWGVETANPRVLVCGAGAVRGGGVSGIPGHNAAMAVLGR
;
A
#
# COMPACT_ATOMS: atom_id res chain seq x y z
N MET A 1 3.67 0.70 11.37
CA MET A 1 3.59 1.12 12.79
C MET A 1 3.89 -0.06 13.70
N LEU A 2 4.41 0.21 14.90
CA LEU A 2 4.65 -0.79 15.94
C LEU A 2 3.63 -0.62 17.07
N LEU A 3 2.94 -1.70 17.41
CA LEU A 3 1.92 -1.75 18.44
C LEU A 3 2.41 -2.54 19.64
N ARG A 4 2.07 -2.10 20.86
CA ARG A 4 2.31 -2.85 22.11
C ARG A 4 1.30 -3.97 22.33
N ARG A 5 0.14 -3.87 21.66
CA ARG A 5 -0.97 -4.85 21.62
C ARG A 5 -1.88 -4.54 20.44
N LEU A 6 -2.65 -5.51 19.96
CA LEU A 6 -3.70 -5.23 18.97
C LEU A 6 -4.82 -4.36 19.57
N PRO A 7 -5.36 -3.39 18.81
CA PRO A 7 -6.49 -2.58 19.26
C PRO A 7 -7.79 -3.39 19.25
N ARG A 8 -8.64 -3.21 20.26
CA ARG A 8 -9.98 -3.84 20.29
C ARG A 8 -10.86 -3.28 19.18
N LEU A 9 -11.66 -4.16 18.56
CA LEU A 9 -12.66 -3.79 17.56
C LEU A 9 -13.96 -3.31 18.24
N ARG A 10 -14.71 -2.44 17.56
CA ARG A 10 -16.09 -2.10 17.97
C ARG A 10 -17.03 -3.29 17.85
N ASP A 11 -16.83 -4.10 16.82
CA ASP A 11 -17.55 -5.36 16.68
C ASP A 11 -17.02 -6.37 17.70
N LYS A 12 -17.88 -6.76 18.63
CA LYS A 12 -17.56 -7.71 19.71
C LYS A 12 -17.73 -9.16 19.29
N ALA A 13 -18.30 -9.43 18.12
CA ALA A 13 -18.54 -10.79 17.62
C ALA A 13 -17.31 -11.37 16.89
N VAL A 14 -16.35 -10.52 16.51
CA VAL A 14 -15.15 -10.90 15.75
C VAL A 14 -13.93 -10.86 16.68
N ASP A 15 -13.14 -11.94 16.69
CA ASP A 15 -11.86 -11.93 17.40
C ASP A 15 -10.88 -10.99 16.69
N VAL A 16 -10.17 -10.18 17.47
CA VAL A 16 -9.20 -9.20 16.96
C VAL A 16 -8.09 -9.85 16.12
N ARG A 17 -7.66 -11.07 16.48
CA ARG A 17 -6.64 -11.82 15.77
C ARG A 17 -7.15 -12.35 14.45
N ASP A 18 -8.44 -12.71 14.37
CA ASP A 18 -9.05 -13.14 13.11
C ASP A 18 -9.18 -11.96 12.15
N ALA A 19 -9.59 -10.80 12.66
CA ALA A 19 -9.72 -9.60 11.84
C ALA A 19 -8.37 -9.10 11.30
N PHE A 20 -7.33 -9.03 12.14
CA PHE A 20 -6.00 -8.57 11.72
C PHE A 20 -5.12 -9.69 11.14
N GLY A 21 -5.54 -10.95 11.21
CA GLY A 21 -4.77 -12.10 10.73
C GLY A 21 -4.73 -12.25 9.21
N GLY A 22 -5.71 -11.66 8.51
CA GLY A 22 -5.78 -11.57 7.05
C GLY A 22 -5.55 -10.14 6.54
N THR A 23 -6.34 -9.75 5.55
CA THR A 23 -6.46 -8.35 5.11
C THR A 23 -7.65 -7.69 5.81
N PHE A 24 -7.39 -6.59 6.51
CA PHE A 24 -8.42 -5.82 7.19
C PHE A 24 -8.74 -4.57 6.38
N HIS A 25 -9.97 -4.48 5.86
CA HIS A 25 -10.40 -3.44 4.93
C HIS A 25 -11.31 -2.42 5.62
N ILE A 26 -11.10 -1.13 5.34
CA ILE A 26 -11.85 -0.02 5.92
C ILE A 26 -12.34 0.90 4.83
N ALA A 27 -13.62 1.23 4.87
CA ALA A 27 -14.27 2.12 3.89
C ALA A 27 -14.07 1.66 2.43
N GLU A 28 -14.07 0.34 2.22
CA GLU A 28 -13.86 -0.28 0.89
C GLU A 28 -15.14 -0.86 0.28
N SER A 29 -16.33 -0.49 0.76
CA SER A 29 -17.54 -0.84 0.00
C SER A 29 -17.49 -0.20 -1.38
N TYR A 30 -18.19 -0.78 -2.36
CA TYR A 30 -18.21 -0.25 -3.73
C TYR A 30 -18.52 1.27 -3.78
N ARG A 31 -19.50 1.73 -2.99
CA ARG A 31 -19.89 3.14 -2.94
C ARG A 31 -18.82 4.03 -2.31
N GLU A 32 -18.14 3.54 -1.27
CA GLU A 32 -17.07 4.29 -0.61
C GLU A 32 -15.85 4.40 -1.53
N LEU A 33 -15.47 3.33 -2.23
CA LEU A 33 -14.40 3.35 -3.22
C LEU A 33 -14.72 4.28 -4.40
N GLU A 34 -15.95 4.26 -4.92
CA GLU A 34 -16.40 5.18 -5.97
C GLU A 34 -16.36 6.63 -5.50
N SER A 35 -16.81 6.91 -4.28
CA SER A 35 -16.77 8.25 -3.68
C SER A 35 -15.34 8.75 -3.49
N ALA A 36 -14.46 7.90 -2.96
CA ALA A 36 -13.05 8.19 -2.78
C ALA A 36 -12.34 8.47 -4.12
N TYR A 37 -12.62 7.66 -5.14
CA TYR A 37 -12.12 7.89 -6.50
C TYR A 37 -12.57 9.26 -7.05
N ARG A 38 -13.86 9.60 -6.93
CA ARG A 38 -14.39 10.91 -7.38
C ARG A 38 -13.72 12.07 -6.64
N ALA A 39 -13.60 11.98 -5.31
CA ALA A 39 -12.92 12.98 -4.50
C ALA A 39 -11.46 13.20 -4.96
N ALA A 40 -10.70 12.11 -5.12
CA ALA A 40 -9.31 12.17 -5.57
C ALA A 40 -9.17 12.68 -7.01
N SER A 41 -10.16 12.41 -7.87
CA SER A 41 -10.21 12.90 -9.25
C SER A 41 -10.46 14.41 -9.31
N GLU A 42 -11.21 14.93 -8.34
CA GLU A 42 -11.46 16.36 -8.14
C GLU A 42 -10.37 17.08 -7.32
N GLY A 43 -9.27 16.40 -7.00
CA GLY A 43 -8.15 17.00 -6.27
C GLY A 43 -8.34 17.07 -4.74
N ARG A 44 -9.27 16.30 -4.18
CA ARG A 44 -9.58 16.27 -2.74
C ARG A 44 -9.17 14.94 -2.10
N LEU A 45 -8.78 14.98 -0.82
CA LEU A 45 -8.56 13.78 -0.04
C LEU A 45 -9.89 13.03 0.19
N PRO A 46 -9.93 11.70 0.09
CA PRO A 46 -11.09 10.89 0.44
C PRO A 46 -11.48 11.03 1.93
N SER A 47 -12.78 11.00 2.22
CA SER A 47 -13.32 10.92 3.58
C SER A 47 -14.66 10.17 3.57
N PRO A 48 -14.78 9.01 4.25
CA PRO A 48 -13.71 8.29 4.94
C PRO A 48 -12.58 7.89 3.98
N ALA A 49 -11.35 7.78 4.50
CA ALA A 49 -10.19 7.36 3.72
C ALA A 49 -10.16 5.82 3.61
N PRO A 50 -10.34 5.23 2.42
CA PRO A 50 -10.30 3.79 2.28
C PRO A 50 -8.89 3.26 2.51
N SER A 51 -8.79 2.15 3.23
CA SER A 51 -7.49 1.56 3.55
C SER A 51 -7.55 0.07 3.78
N GLU A 52 -6.42 -0.57 3.48
CA GLU A 52 -6.18 -1.99 3.69
C GLU A 52 -5.04 -2.17 4.69
N ILE A 53 -5.20 -3.10 5.63
CA ILE A 53 -4.29 -3.29 6.76
C ILE A 53 -3.81 -4.74 6.83
N TYR A 54 -2.52 -4.89 7.16
CA TYR A 54 -1.82 -6.17 7.30
C TYR A 54 -1.08 -6.22 8.64
N CYS A 55 -1.19 -7.35 9.35
CA CYS A 55 -0.44 -7.61 10.59
C CYS A 55 0.45 -8.86 10.43
N HIS A 56 1.56 -8.72 9.70
CA HIS A 56 2.45 -9.84 9.40
C HIS A 56 3.02 -10.54 10.66
N SER A 57 3.14 -9.81 11.77
CA SER A 57 3.65 -10.34 13.04
C SER A 57 2.74 -11.40 13.69
N LEU A 58 1.48 -11.50 13.27
CA LEU A 58 0.58 -12.59 13.70
C LEU A 58 0.91 -13.92 13.02
N ALA A 59 1.38 -13.87 11.76
CA ALA A 59 1.78 -15.05 11.01
C ALA A 59 3.24 -15.42 11.31
N ASP A 60 4.12 -14.42 11.36
CA ASP A 60 5.55 -14.61 11.63
C ASP A 60 6.07 -13.55 12.60
N ARG A 61 6.28 -13.95 13.85
CA ARG A 61 6.80 -13.07 14.90
C ARG A 61 8.26 -12.67 14.66
N SER A 62 9.03 -13.42 13.89
CA SER A 62 10.47 -13.19 13.72
C SER A 62 10.79 -11.83 13.06
N ILE A 63 9.83 -11.27 12.31
CA ILE A 63 9.95 -9.96 11.67
C ILE A 63 10.16 -8.80 12.65
N LEU A 64 9.77 -8.98 13.93
CA LEU A 64 9.96 -7.98 14.97
C LEU A 64 11.41 -7.95 15.49
N GLY A 65 12.18 -9.01 15.25
CA GLY A 65 13.49 -9.20 15.85
C GLY A 65 13.44 -9.72 17.29
N ALA A 66 14.55 -10.30 17.75
CA ALA A 66 14.62 -11.02 19.02
C ALA A 66 14.46 -10.14 20.27
N GLY A 67 14.70 -8.83 20.18
CA GLY A 67 14.65 -7.89 21.30
C GLY A 67 13.27 -7.29 21.60
N VAL A 68 12.26 -7.57 20.77
CA VAL A 68 10.93 -6.96 20.92
C VAL A 68 10.05 -7.78 21.88
N PRO A 69 9.41 -7.13 22.89
CA PRO A 69 8.60 -7.84 23.88
C PRO A 69 7.45 -8.66 23.28
N VAL A 70 7.06 -9.74 23.97
CA VAL A 70 5.88 -10.55 23.61
C VAL A 70 4.62 -9.69 23.67
N GLY A 71 3.71 -9.89 22.72
CA GLY A 71 2.47 -9.11 22.58
C GLY A 71 2.57 -7.88 21.68
N PHE A 72 3.79 -7.49 21.28
CA PHE A 72 3.96 -6.45 20.26
C PHE A 72 3.64 -6.98 18.87
N HIS A 73 3.17 -6.08 18.01
CA HIS A 73 2.75 -6.37 16.65
C HIS A 73 3.18 -5.29 15.67
N THR A 74 3.49 -5.67 14.43
CA THR A 74 3.58 -4.71 13.32
C THR A 74 2.22 -4.56 12.65
N LEU A 75 1.87 -3.33 12.29
CA LEU A 75 0.71 -3.05 11.46
C LEU A 75 1.16 -2.21 10.26
N THR A 76 0.88 -2.67 9.06
CA THR A 76 1.13 -1.96 7.80
C THR A 76 -0.21 -1.58 7.21
N LEU A 77 -0.40 -0.31 6.87
CA LEU A 77 -1.64 0.22 6.32
C LEU A 77 -1.35 0.86 4.95
N PHE A 78 -2.13 0.46 3.95
CA PHE A 78 -2.14 1.05 2.61
C PHE A 78 -3.36 1.95 2.45
N GLY A 79 -3.15 3.23 2.20
CA GLY A 79 -4.21 4.16 1.84
C GLY A 79 -4.54 4.06 0.35
N LEU A 80 -5.83 4.02 0.02
CA LEU A 80 -6.32 3.95 -1.36
C LEU A 80 -6.77 5.33 -1.84
N GLN A 81 -6.78 5.53 -3.16
CA GLN A 81 -7.22 6.78 -3.81
C GLN A 81 -6.45 8.04 -3.34
N LEU A 82 -5.15 7.90 -3.05
CA LEU A 82 -4.24 8.99 -2.69
C LEU A 82 -3.15 9.17 -3.77
N PRO A 83 -3.49 9.60 -4.99
CA PRO A 83 -2.51 9.72 -6.08
C PRO A 83 -1.53 10.88 -5.84
N ALA A 84 -0.30 10.74 -6.35
CA ALA A 84 0.78 11.72 -6.21
C ALA A 84 0.39 13.17 -6.53
N ARG A 85 -0.52 13.39 -7.49
CA ARG A 85 -1.02 14.72 -7.87
C ARG A 85 -1.64 15.50 -6.71
N LEU A 86 -2.21 14.82 -5.71
CA LEU A 86 -2.78 15.49 -4.52
C LEU A 86 -1.69 16.15 -3.66
N PHE A 87 -0.46 15.65 -3.73
CA PHE A 87 0.67 16.08 -2.90
C PHE A 87 1.57 17.12 -3.59
N ALA A 88 1.33 17.45 -4.86
CA ALA A 88 2.23 18.27 -5.66
C ALA A 88 2.33 19.73 -5.18
N GLY A 89 1.27 20.29 -4.58
CA GLY A 89 1.24 21.68 -4.10
C GLY A 89 1.78 21.86 -2.68
N ASP A 90 1.43 20.95 -1.76
CA ASP A 90 1.87 20.94 -0.37
C ASP A 90 2.04 19.50 0.11
N ARG A 91 3.25 18.94 -0.09
CA ARG A 91 3.52 17.55 0.24
C ARG A 91 3.35 17.26 1.73
N GLU A 92 3.85 18.14 2.59
CA GLU A 92 3.86 17.92 4.04
C GLU A 92 2.46 18.06 4.63
N GLY A 93 1.77 19.16 4.32
CA GLY A 93 0.42 19.40 4.83
C GLY A 93 -0.58 18.35 4.33
N VAL A 94 -0.50 17.96 3.06
CA VAL A 94 -1.37 16.90 2.52
C VAL A 94 -1.04 15.53 3.11
N ARG A 95 0.25 15.22 3.36
CA ARG A 95 0.64 13.99 4.06
C ARG A 95 0.07 13.94 5.47
N GLN A 96 0.15 15.03 6.21
CA GLN A 96 -0.41 15.12 7.56
C GLN A 96 -1.94 14.98 7.55
N ALA A 97 -2.63 15.69 6.66
CA ALA A 97 -4.10 15.59 6.53
C ALA A 97 -4.55 14.18 6.09
N ALA A 98 -3.82 13.54 5.18
CA ALA A 98 -4.10 12.17 4.76
C ALA A 98 -3.88 11.16 5.90
N LEU A 99 -2.81 11.34 6.69
CA LEU A 99 -2.57 10.54 7.88
C LEU A 99 -3.72 10.65 8.88
N GLU A 100 -4.14 11.87 9.19
CA GLU A 100 -5.26 12.12 10.10
C GLU A 100 -6.56 11.47 9.61
N GLY A 101 -6.87 11.60 8.31
CA GLY A 101 -8.07 10.99 7.72
C GLY A 101 -8.07 9.47 7.78
N VAL A 102 -6.91 8.84 7.51
CA VAL A 102 -6.73 7.40 7.61
C VAL A 102 -6.84 6.90 9.05
N LEU A 103 -6.16 7.56 9.99
CA LEU A 103 -6.23 7.19 11.40
C LEU A 103 -7.63 7.38 11.96
N ALA A 104 -8.35 8.44 11.57
CA ALA A 104 -9.73 8.66 11.96
C ALA A 104 -10.67 7.57 11.43
N ALA A 105 -10.48 7.11 10.18
CA ALA A 105 -11.25 6.01 9.63
C ALA A 105 -10.99 4.69 10.39
N LEU A 106 -9.73 4.42 10.75
CA LEU A 106 -9.35 3.28 11.58
C LEU A 106 -9.93 3.37 12.99
N ASP A 107 -9.74 4.48 13.71
CA ASP A 107 -10.33 4.69 15.04
C ASP A 107 -11.87 4.61 15.02
N GLY A 108 -12.50 4.93 13.88
CA GLY A 108 -13.94 4.77 13.65
C GLY A 108 -14.44 3.33 13.76
N VAL A 109 -13.59 2.32 13.55
CA VAL A 109 -13.93 0.90 13.68
C VAL A 109 -13.34 0.23 14.94
N LEU A 110 -12.50 0.95 15.69
CA LEU A 110 -11.89 0.48 16.94
C LEU A 110 -12.71 0.90 18.18
N ALA A 111 -12.72 0.03 19.20
CA ALA A 111 -13.36 0.28 20.50
C ALA A 111 -12.48 1.07 21.47
N GLU A 112 -11.27 1.41 21.06
CA GLU A 112 -10.31 2.22 21.81
C GLU A 112 -9.42 3.00 20.82
N PRO A 113 -8.82 4.12 21.25
CA PRO A 113 -7.92 4.88 20.39
C PRO A 113 -6.71 4.04 19.97
N LEU A 114 -6.36 4.06 18.68
CA LEU A 114 -5.15 3.42 18.18
C LEU A 114 -3.90 3.97 18.85
N ALA A 115 -3.89 5.27 19.15
CA ALA A 115 -2.79 5.95 19.82
C ALA A 115 -2.37 5.25 21.13
N ASP A 116 -3.33 4.75 21.90
CA ASP A 116 -3.08 4.05 23.16
C ASP A 116 -2.47 2.66 22.97
N CYS A 117 -2.49 2.15 21.74
CA CYS A 117 -1.93 0.85 21.36
C CYS A 117 -0.52 0.97 20.75
N LEU A 118 -0.12 2.16 20.29
CA LEU A 118 1.19 2.38 19.68
C LEU A 118 2.32 2.22 20.71
N ALA A 119 3.44 1.68 20.25
CA ALA A 119 4.72 1.81 20.93
C ALA A 119 5.23 3.25 20.79
N VAL A 120 6.14 3.66 21.67
CA VAL A 120 6.83 4.94 21.58
C VAL A 120 8.33 4.71 21.43
N ASP A 121 9.00 5.61 20.71
CA ASP A 121 10.45 5.60 20.56
C ASP A 121 11.17 6.19 21.79
N GLY A 122 12.50 6.30 21.71
CA GLY A 122 13.32 6.85 22.80
C GLY A 122 13.04 8.32 23.14
N ASP A 123 12.39 9.06 22.24
CA ASP A 123 11.99 10.45 22.43
C ASP A 123 10.51 10.57 22.86
N GLY A 124 9.82 9.45 23.09
CA GLY A 124 8.41 9.41 23.45
C GLY A 124 7.44 9.64 22.28
N ARG A 125 7.92 9.64 21.03
CA ARG A 125 7.04 9.79 19.85
C ARG A 125 6.45 8.43 19.46
N PRO A 126 5.20 8.39 18.94
CA PRO A 126 4.64 7.13 18.47
C PRO A 126 5.50 6.48 17.39
N CYS A 127 5.69 5.16 17.48
CA CYS A 127 6.39 4.36 16.46
C CYS A 127 5.49 4.18 15.22
N LEU A 128 5.33 5.27 14.48
CA LEU A 128 4.50 5.39 13.28
C LEU A 128 5.32 6.04 12.17
N GLU A 129 5.50 5.31 11.08
CA GLU A 129 6.14 5.81 9.87
C GLU A 129 5.09 5.98 8.78
N VAL A 130 5.21 7.07 8.02
CA VAL A 130 4.26 7.43 6.96
C VAL A 130 5.03 7.81 5.71
N ARG A 131 4.63 7.21 4.58
CA ARG A 131 5.19 7.49 3.26
C ARG A 131 4.07 7.86 2.30
N SER A 132 4.14 9.07 1.75
CA SER A 132 3.31 9.54 0.64
C SER A 132 3.82 8.97 -0.69
N PRO A 133 3.02 9.03 -1.77
CA PRO A 133 3.48 8.61 -3.09
C PRO A 133 4.76 9.34 -3.55
N LEU A 134 4.93 10.62 -3.19
CA LEU A 134 6.14 11.39 -3.52
C LEU A 134 7.34 11.00 -2.65
N ASP A 135 7.12 10.50 -1.43
CA ASP A 135 8.18 9.89 -0.62
C ASP A 135 8.66 8.59 -1.28
N LEU A 136 7.72 7.73 -1.69
CA LEU A 136 8.02 6.48 -2.37
C LEU A 136 8.75 6.70 -3.71
N GLU A 137 8.37 7.71 -4.47
CA GLU A 137 9.07 8.08 -5.70
C GLU A 137 10.51 8.54 -5.45
N ALA A 138 10.71 9.38 -4.43
CA ALA A 138 12.03 9.91 -4.10
C ALA A 138 12.97 8.82 -3.54
N GLU A 139 12.48 8.00 -2.63
CA GLU A 139 13.28 7.05 -1.85
C GLU A 139 13.47 5.72 -2.58
N LEU A 140 12.41 5.21 -3.23
CA LEU A 140 12.39 3.89 -3.84
C LEU A 140 12.38 3.92 -5.37
N ARG A 141 12.37 5.12 -5.98
CA ARG A 141 12.27 5.31 -7.44
C ARG A 141 11.01 4.67 -8.03
N LEU A 142 9.90 4.70 -7.26
CA LEU A 142 8.58 4.27 -7.71
C LEU A 142 7.85 5.43 -8.40
N PRO A 143 7.71 5.45 -9.74
CA PRO A 143 7.12 6.59 -10.44
C PRO A 143 5.73 6.92 -9.93
N GLY A 144 5.51 8.16 -9.49
CA GLY A 144 4.28 8.60 -8.84
C GLY A 144 3.86 7.80 -7.60
N GLY A 145 4.78 7.08 -6.97
CA GLY A 145 4.51 6.16 -5.86
C GLY A 145 3.70 4.92 -6.25
N ASN A 146 3.59 4.61 -7.54
CA ASN A 146 2.78 3.50 -8.03
C ASN A 146 3.54 2.17 -7.85
N ILE A 147 3.01 1.26 -7.04
CA ILE A 147 3.59 -0.07 -6.78
C ILE A 147 3.64 -0.97 -8.03
N PHE A 148 2.87 -0.66 -9.06
CA PHE A 148 2.91 -1.33 -10.36
C PHE A 148 3.84 -0.62 -11.36
N HIS A 149 4.46 0.48 -10.94
CA HIS A 149 5.37 1.35 -11.70
C HIS A 149 4.72 2.05 -12.92
N ARG A 150 3.46 1.73 -13.22
CA ARG A 150 2.60 2.29 -14.27
C ARG A 150 1.16 1.86 -14.02
N ASP A 151 0.23 2.39 -14.81
CA ASP A 151 -1.15 1.90 -14.81
C ASP A 151 -1.21 0.43 -15.26
N LEU A 152 -2.07 -0.35 -14.60
CA LEU A 152 -2.30 -1.74 -14.97
C LEU A 152 -2.84 -1.81 -16.40
N ALA A 153 -2.22 -2.65 -17.22
CA ALA A 153 -2.67 -2.96 -18.56
C ALA A 153 -3.48 -4.26 -18.53
N PHE A 154 -4.53 -4.35 -19.37
CA PHE A 154 -5.22 -5.61 -19.57
C PHE A 154 -4.24 -6.70 -20.06
N PRO A 155 -4.41 -7.96 -19.63
CA PRO A 155 -3.43 -9.00 -19.90
C PRO A 155 -3.43 -9.44 -21.37
N PHE A 156 -4.48 -9.10 -22.12
CA PHE A 156 -4.61 -9.43 -23.53
C PHE A 156 -3.71 -8.54 -24.39
N ARG A 157 -3.24 -9.09 -25.51
CA ARG A 157 -2.51 -8.31 -26.51
C ARG A 157 -3.48 -7.30 -27.12
N ALA A 158 -3.28 -6.02 -26.84
CA ALA A 158 -3.74 -4.97 -27.75
C ALA A 158 -2.81 -4.99 -28.96
N ASP A 159 -3.36 -4.93 -30.17
CA ASP A 159 -2.61 -5.09 -31.43
C ASP A 159 -1.50 -4.04 -31.64
N GLU A 160 -1.45 -3.00 -30.80
CA GLU A 160 -0.49 -1.89 -30.85
C GLU A 160 0.75 -2.08 -29.94
N GLY A 161 0.91 -3.23 -29.28
CA GLY A 161 2.00 -3.48 -28.32
C GLY A 161 3.36 -3.82 -28.94
N VAL A 162 4.44 -3.33 -28.30
CA VAL A 162 5.84 -3.64 -28.66
C VAL A 162 6.15 -5.10 -28.28
N GLY A 163 6.17 -5.98 -29.27
CA GLY A 163 6.73 -7.33 -29.14
C GLY A 163 5.78 -8.42 -28.62
N ARG A 164 6.31 -9.65 -28.61
CA ARG A 164 5.58 -10.87 -28.26
C ARG A 164 5.42 -11.03 -26.76
N TRP A 165 6.46 -10.69 -26.01
CA TRP A 165 6.59 -11.00 -24.59
C TRP A 165 6.07 -9.87 -23.69
N GLY A 166 5.94 -8.64 -24.20
CA GLY A 166 5.44 -7.46 -23.47
C GLY A 166 6.49 -6.80 -22.58
N VAL A 167 7.74 -7.17 -22.81
CA VAL A 167 8.94 -6.73 -22.09
C VAL A 167 9.87 -5.96 -23.03
N GLU A 168 9.59 -5.99 -24.33
CA GLU A 168 10.35 -5.32 -25.37
C GLU A 168 10.21 -3.79 -25.25
N THR A 169 11.30 -3.08 -25.53
CA THR A 169 11.33 -1.62 -25.60
C THR A 169 11.66 -1.16 -27.02
N ALA A 170 11.66 0.15 -27.27
CA ALA A 170 12.09 0.72 -28.54
C ALA A 170 13.56 0.37 -28.88
N ASN A 171 14.40 0.06 -27.88
CA ASN A 171 15.75 -0.44 -28.09
C ASN A 171 15.75 -1.98 -28.00
N PRO A 172 16.10 -2.72 -29.07
CA PRO A 172 16.03 -4.18 -29.08
C PRO A 172 17.00 -4.86 -28.11
N ARG A 173 17.96 -4.12 -27.54
CA ARG A 173 18.92 -4.62 -26.54
C ARG A 173 18.50 -4.35 -25.10
N VAL A 174 17.36 -3.69 -24.89
CA VAL A 174 16.85 -3.32 -23.56
C VAL A 174 15.46 -3.90 -23.38
N LEU A 175 15.27 -4.64 -22.29
CA LEU A 175 14.01 -5.29 -21.91
C LEU A 175 13.58 -4.86 -20.51
N VAL A 176 12.27 -4.83 -20.25
CA VAL A 176 11.68 -4.54 -18.94
C VAL A 176 11.32 -5.85 -18.24
N CYS A 177 12.00 -6.16 -17.14
CA CYS A 177 11.80 -7.42 -16.38
C CYS A 177 11.08 -7.23 -15.03
N GLY A 178 10.56 -6.03 -14.75
CA GLY A 178 9.90 -5.69 -13.49
C GLY A 178 8.40 -5.45 -13.64
N ALA A 179 7.75 -5.04 -12.53
CA ALA A 179 6.30 -4.83 -12.46
C ALA A 179 5.74 -3.86 -13.53
N GLY A 180 6.55 -2.92 -14.02
CA GLY A 180 6.17 -1.99 -15.10
C GLY A 180 6.13 -2.57 -16.52
N ALA A 181 6.41 -3.87 -16.71
CA ALA A 181 6.21 -4.51 -18.00
C ALA A 181 4.71 -4.66 -18.34
N VAL A 182 4.38 -4.85 -19.63
CA VAL A 182 3.02 -5.25 -20.02
C VAL A 182 2.75 -6.64 -19.46
N ARG A 183 1.54 -6.86 -18.91
CA ARG A 183 1.20 -8.07 -18.10
C ARG A 183 2.07 -8.23 -16.85
N GLY A 184 2.73 -7.15 -16.43
CA GLY A 184 3.40 -7.08 -15.13
C GLY A 184 2.41 -6.79 -14.01
N GLY A 185 2.93 -6.14 -12.98
CA GLY A 185 2.23 -5.85 -11.74
C GLY A 185 2.52 -6.86 -10.63
N GLY A 186 2.57 -6.32 -9.40
CA GLY A 186 2.78 -7.08 -8.17
C GLY A 186 4.08 -7.89 -8.16
N VAL A 187 4.05 -8.97 -7.37
CA VAL A 187 5.18 -9.90 -7.20
C VAL A 187 4.92 -11.18 -8.03
N SER A 188 4.50 -11.02 -9.29
CA SER A 188 4.07 -12.14 -10.14
C SER A 188 5.22 -12.97 -10.74
N GLY A 189 6.41 -12.40 -10.88
CA GLY A 189 7.55 -13.03 -11.56
C GLY A 189 7.42 -13.15 -13.09
N ILE A 190 6.24 -12.84 -13.65
CA ILE A 190 5.93 -12.95 -15.08
C ILE A 190 6.87 -12.09 -15.94
N PRO A 191 7.12 -10.79 -15.62
CA PRO A 191 8.02 -9.97 -16.43
C PRO A 191 9.45 -10.49 -16.49
N GLY A 192 9.96 -11.04 -15.37
CA GLY A 192 11.29 -11.63 -15.31
C GLY A 192 11.41 -12.86 -16.20
N HIS A 193 10.42 -13.75 -16.12
CA HIS A 193 10.32 -14.91 -17.00
C HIS A 193 10.25 -14.51 -18.49
N ASN A 194 9.37 -13.57 -18.83
CA ASN A 194 9.17 -13.11 -20.20
C ASN A 194 10.43 -12.45 -20.78
N ALA A 195 11.14 -11.64 -20.00
CA ALA A 195 12.40 -11.03 -20.42
C ALA A 195 13.45 -12.11 -20.73
N ALA A 196 13.55 -13.15 -19.89
CA ALA A 196 14.45 -14.28 -20.17
C ALA A 196 14.08 -15.02 -21.47
N MET A 197 12.78 -15.25 -21.71
CA MET A 197 12.32 -15.92 -22.94
C MET A 197 12.56 -15.07 -24.20
N ALA A 198 12.39 -13.75 -24.11
CA ALA A 198 12.72 -12.82 -25.18
C ALA A 198 14.22 -12.84 -25.53
N VAL A 199 15.11 -12.87 -24.52
CA VAL A 199 16.56 -13.01 -24.74
C VAL A 199 16.91 -14.33 -25.42
N LEU A 200 16.22 -15.42 -25.07
CA LEU A 200 16.44 -16.74 -25.65
C LEU A 200 15.87 -16.91 -27.07
N GLY A 201 15.14 -15.92 -27.59
CA GLY A 201 14.48 -16.00 -28.90
C GLY A 201 13.37 -17.05 -28.97
N ARG A 202 12.75 -17.37 -27.83
CA ARG A 202 11.69 -18.39 -27.72
C ARG A 202 10.30 -17.82 -27.94
#